data_AF-A0A4R2KEP4-F1
#
_entry.id   AF-A0A4R2KEP4-F1
#
_cell.length_a   1.000
_cell.length_b   1.000
_cell.length_c   1.000
_cell.angle_alpha   90.00
_cell.angle_beta   90.00
_cell.angle_gamma   90.00
#
_symmetry.space_group_name_H-M   'P 1'
#
loop_
_entity.id
_entity.type
_entity.pdbx_description
1 polymer ?
#
loop_
_entity_poly.entity_id
_entity_poly.type
_entity_poly.pdbx_seq_one_letter_code
_entity_poly.pdbx_strand_id
1 'polypeptide(L)'
;MDKDIKRAEERLEYLSSDPKTVEIYKAREKALHERANMISSAREEGIEKTAQNLLVMQMDIDFIVNATGLEKEKIEQIRKSLN
;
A
#
# COMPACT_ATOMS: atom_id res chain seq x y z
N MET A 1 25.85 -36.75 10.53
CA MET A 1 24.49 -36.24 10.80
C MET A 1 23.61 -37.45 11.07
N ASP A 2 22.94 -37.48 12.22
CA ASP A 2 22.21 -38.66 12.69
C ASP A 2 21.12 -39.04 11.67
N LYS A 3 21.00 -40.33 11.35
CA LYS A 3 20.10 -40.82 10.29
C LYS A 3 18.64 -40.47 10.59
N ASP A 4 18.32 -40.39 11.87
CA ASP A 4 16.99 -40.06 12.36
C ASP A 4 16.68 -38.57 12.27
N ILE A 5 17.68 -37.70 12.48
CA ILE A 5 17.54 -36.25 12.29
C ILE A 5 17.27 -35.94 10.82
N LYS A 6 18.05 -36.55 9.91
CA LYS A 6 17.88 -36.33 8.46
C LYS A 6 16.49 -36.78 7.98
N ARG A 7 15.98 -37.90 8.51
CA ARG A 7 14.65 -38.42 8.18
C ARG A 7 13.51 -37.57 8.75
N ALA A 8 13.73 -36.92 9.88
CA ALA A 8 12.79 -35.96 10.46
C ALA A 8 12.73 -34.67 9.63
N GLU A 9 13.88 -34.16 9.20
CA GLU A 9 13.99 -32.99 8.31
C GLU A 9 13.31 -33.24 6.95
N GLU A 10 13.59 -34.37 6.29
CA GLU A 10 12.97 -34.73 5.01
C GLU A 10 11.44 -34.87 5.12
N ARG A 11 10.92 -35.37 6.27
CA ARG A 11 9.48 -35.45 6.52
C ARG A 11 8.85 -34.10 6.81
N LEU A 12 9.55 -33.22 7.52
CA LEU A 12 9.13 -31.85 7.76
C LEU A 12 9.06 -31.08 6.44
N GLU A 13 10.07 -31.22 5.60
CA GLU A 13 10.13 -30.63 4.26
C GLU A 13 9.00 -31.16 3.38
N TYR A 14 8.74 -32.48 3.38
CA TYR A 14 7.61 -33.10 2.68
C TYR A 14 6.23 -32.64 3.18
N LEU A 15 6.02 -32.53 4.50
CA LEU A 15 4.76 -32.04 5.08
C LEU A 15 4.57 -30.53 4.85
N SER A 16 5.66 -29.77 4.79
CA SER A 16 5.66 -28.35 4.41
C SER A 16 5.47 -28.14 2.90
N SER A 17 5.66 -29.19 2.11
CA SER A 17 5.49 -29.20 0.66
C SER A 17 4.04 -29.46 0.22
N ASP A 18 3.04 -29.44 1.13
CA ASP A 18 1.64 -29.48 0.74
C ASP A 18 1.35 -28.27 -0.17
N PRO A 19 1.07 -28.49 -1.47
CA PRO A 19 0.89 -27.41 -2.43
C PRO A 19 -0.19 -26.41 -1.99
N LYS A 20 -1.19 -26.89 -1.23
CA LYS A 20 -2.26 -26.05 -0.66
C LYS A 20 -1.73 -25.10 0.41
N THR A 21 -0.82 -25.54 1.26
CA THR A 21 -0.22 -24.68 2.30
C THR A 21 0.62 -23.58 1.67
N VAL A 22 1.40 -23.92 0.63
CA VAL A 22 2.20 -22.95 -0.14
C VAL A 22 1.29 -21.95 -0.87
N GLU A 23 0.19 -22.42 -1.46
CA GLU A 23 -0.79 -21.57 -2.14
C GLU A 23 -1.48 -20.62 -1.16
N ILE A 24 -1.93 -21.13 0.00
CA ILE A 24 -2.54 -20.31 1.07
C ILE A 24 -1.54 -19.28 1.59
N TYR A 25 -0.28 -19.65 1.78
CA TYR A 25 0.76 -18.72 2.21
C TYR A 25 0.98 -17.61 1.18
N LYS A 26 1.17 -17.95 -0.10
CA LYS A 26 1.33 -16.97 -1.18
C LYS A 26 0.11 -16.05 -1.32
N ALA A 27 -1.10 -16.60 -1.19
CA ALA A 27 -2.32 -15.83 -1.22
C ALA A 27 -2.41 -14.84 -0.06
N ARG A 28 -2.01 -15.23 1.15
CA ARG A 28 -1.94 -14.34 2.32
C ARG A 28 -0.93 -13.22 2.13
N GLU A 29 0.27 -13.56 1.67
CA GLU A 29 1.32 -12.57 1.40
C GLU A 29 0.85 -11.53 0.38
N LYS A 30 0.29 -11.99 -0.74
CA LYS A 30 -0.31 -11.11 -1.76
C LYS A 30 -1.43 -10.23 -1.20
N ALA A 31 -2.34 -10.80 -0.40
CA ALA A 31 -3.44 -10.04 0.20
C ALA A 31 -2.95 -8.96 1.18
N LEU A 32 -1.87 -9.21 1.92
CA LEU A 32 -1.25 -8.21 2.80
C LEU A 32 -0.66 -7.05 1.99
N HIS A 33 0.07 -7.36 0.92
CA HIS A 33 0.60 -6.33 0.02
C HIS A 33 -0.49 -5.52 -0.66
N GLU A 34 -1.54 -6.17 -1.17
CA GLU A 34 -2.67 -5.48 -1.80
C GLU A 34 -3.39 -4.56 -0.81
N ARG A 35 -3.59 -5.00 0.44
CA ARG A 35 -4.15 -4.15 1.49
C ARG A 35 -3.27 -2.94 1.82
N ALA A 36 -1.96 -3.15 1.94
CA ALA A 36 -1.03 -2.05 2.21
C ALA A 36 -1.07 -1.01 1.08
N ASN A 37 -1.05 -1.47 -0.18
CA ASN A 37 -1.15 -0.61 -1.35
C ASN A 37 -2.49 0.15 -1.38
N MET A 38 -3.61 -0.54 -1.12
CA MET A 38 -4.94 0.06 -1.08
C MET A 38 -5.05 1.17 -0.02
N ILE A 39 -4.46 0.97 1.16
CA ILE A 39 -4.46 1.99 2.22
C ILE A 39 -3.60 3.18 1.81
N SER A 40 -2.43 2.92 1.22
CA SER A 40 -1.54 3.99 0.75
C SER A 40 -2.21 4.83 -0.33
N SER A 41 -2.79 4.19 -1.35
CA SER A 41 -3.48 4.87 -2.45
C SER A 41 -4.70 5.64 -1.94
N ALA A 42 -5.51 5.06 -1.06
CA ALA A 42 -6.67 5.75 -0.48
C ALA A 42 -6.27 6.99 0.32
N ARG A 43 -5.12 6.97 1.00
CA ARG A 43 -4.60 8.14 1.73
C ARG A 43 -4.16 9.23 0.77
N GLU A 44 -3.41 8.88 -0.28
CA GLU A 44 -2.95 9.83 -1.29
C GLU A 44 -4.14 10.48 -2.02
N GLU A 45 -5.10 9.67 -2.48
CA GLU A 45 -6.33 10.14 -3.13
C GLU A 45 -7.15 11.06 -2.20
N GLY A 46 -7.24 10.74 -0.91
CA GLY A 46 -7.93 11.56 0.08
C GLY A 46 -7.29 12.94 0.25
N ILE A 47 -5.96 13.01 0.28
CA ILE A 47 -5.20 14.26 0.39
C ILE A 47 -5.38 15.09 -0.87
N GLU A 48 -5.24 14.48 -2.06
CA GLU A 48 -5.44 15.18 -3.34
C GLU A 48 -6.88 15.71 -3.47
N LYS A 49 -7.89 14.91 -3.10
CA LYS A 49 -9.29 15.35 -3.12
C LYS A 49 -9.56 16.48 -2.14
N THR A 50 -8.89 16.48 -0.99
CA THR A 50 -8.98 17.58 -0.02
C THR A 50 -8.38 18.85 -0.61
N ALA A 51 -7.22 18.77 -1.25
CA ALA A 51 -6.61 19.91 -1.93
C ALA A 51 -7.50 20.47 -3.06
N GLN A 52 -8.11 19.58 -3.86
CA GLN A 52 -9.08 19.96 -4.90
C GLN A 52 -10.28 20.73 -4.32
N ASN A 53 -10.89 20.20 -3.25
CA ASN A 53 -12.02 20.85 -2.60
C ASN A 53 -11.65 22.24 -2.06
N LEU A 54 -10.47 22.39 -1.45
CA LEU A 54 -10.00 23.67 -0.95
C LEU A 54 -9.73 24.68 -2.08
N LEU A 55 -9.19 24.23 -3.22
CA LEU A 55 -9.02 25.06 -4.42
C LEU A 55 -10.37 25.55 -4.97
N VAL A 56 -11.38 24.66 -5.01
CA VAL A 56 -12.75 25.02 -5.43
C VAL A 56 -13.37 26.05 -4.47
N MET A 57 -13.05 25.95 -3.18
CA MET A 57 -13.44 26.94 -2.16
C MET A 57 -12.64 28.25 -2.22
N GLN A 58 -11.75 28.41 -3.21
CA GLN A 58 -10.91 29.60 -3.41
C GLN A 58 -9.98 29.91 -2.23
N MET A 59 -9.55 28.87 -1.50
CA MET A 59 -8.58 29.03 -0.41
C MET A 59 -7.19 29.37 -0.94
N ASP A 60 -6.43 30.12 -0.16
CA ASP A 60 -5.05 30.49 -0.50
C ASP A 60 -4.13 29.28 -0.60
N ILE A 61 -3.22 29.29 -1.55
CA ILE A 61 -2.30 28.17 -1.81
C ILE A 61 -1.46 27.84 -0.58
N ASP A 62 -0.98 28.85 0.14
CA ASP A 62 -0.16 28.64 1.34
C ASP A 62 -0.97 28.02 2.49
N PHE A 63 -2.29 28.29 2.55
CA PHE A 63 -3.19 27.60 3.48
C PHE A 63 -3.38 26.13 3.11
N ILE A 64 -3.53 25.83 1.81
CA ILE A 64 -3.70 24.46 1.30
C ILE A 64 -2.43 23.62 1.54
N VAL A 65 -1.24 24.20 1.33
CA VAL A 65 0.05 23.56 1.68
C VAL A 65 0.07 23.18 3.16
N ASN A 66 -0.28 24.10 4.05
CA ASN A 66 -0.29 23.84 5.49
C ASN A 66 -1.34 22.78 5.91
N ALA A 67 -2.50 22.76 5.27
CA ALA A 67 -3.58 21.83 5.61
C ALA A 67 -3.35 20.40 5.07
N THR A 68 -2.75 20.27 3.89
CA THR A 68 -2.60 18.99 3.18
C THR A 68 -1.20 18.40 3.27
N GLY A 69 -0.19 19.22 3.60
CA GLY A 69 1.21 18.84 3.55
C GLY A 69 1.76 18.64 2.14
N LEU A 70 0.99 18.98 1.10
CA LEU A 70 1.44 18.90 -0.28
C LEU A 70 2.34 20.07 -0.65
N GLU A 71 3.29 19.82 -1.55
CA GLU A 71 4.11 20.89 -2.12
C GLU A 71 3.29 21.83 -3.00
N LYS A 72 3.72 23.09 -3.04
CA LYS A 72 3.09 24.14 -3.83
C LYS A 72 2.97 23.77 -5.31
N GLU A 73 4.00 23.13 -5.86
CA GLU A 73 4.02 22.67 -7.26
C GLU A 73 2.92 21.65 -7.55
N LYS A 74 2.70 20.70 -6.64
CA LYS A 74 1.67 19.67 -6.76
C LYS A 74 0.26 20.28 -6.70
N ILE A 75 0.04 21.27 -5.84
CA ILE A 75 -1.24 22.00 -5.77
C ILE A 75 -1.50 22.78 -7.06
N GLU A 76 -0.48 23.40 -7.66
CA GLU A 76 -0.60 24.08 -8.96
C GLU A 76 -0.89 23.10 -10.11
N GLN A 77 -0.31 21.90 -10.09
CA GLN A 77 -0.66 20.84 -11.04
C GLN A 77 -2.13 20.43 -10.91
N ILE A 78 -2.62 20.25 -9.68
CA ILE A 78 -4.03 19.91 -9.41
C ILE A 78 -4.93 21.04 -9.91
N ARG A 79 -4.58 22.31 -9.67
CA ARG A 79 -5.31 23.47 -10.17
C ARG A 79 -5.38 23.50 -11.71
N LYS A 80 -4.29 23.17 -12.40
CA LYS A 80 -4.27 23.06 -13.85
C LYS A 80 -5.14 21.93 -14.38
N SER A 81 -5.27 20.82 -13.65
CA SER A 81 -6.12 19.70 -14.04
C SER A 81 -7.62 19.95 -13.81
N LEU A 82 -7.98 20.95 -13.00
CA LEU A 82 -9.35 21.35 -12.70
C LEU A 82 -9.92 22.39 -13.70
N ASN A 83 -9.05 23.11 -14.41
CA ASN A 83 -9.39 24.07 -15.45
C ASN A 83 -9.46 23.40 -16.82
#